data_AF-A0A522AA83-F1
#
_entry.id   AF-A0A522AA83-F1
#
_cell.length_a   1.000
_cell.length_b   1.000
_cell.length_c   1.000
_cell.angle_alpha   90.00
_cell.angle_beta   90.00
_cell.angle_gamma   90.00
#
_symmetry.space_group_name_H-M   'P 1'
#
loop_
_entity.id
_entity.type
_entity.pdbx_description
1 polymer ?
#
loop_
_entity_poly.entity_id
_entity_poly.type
_entity_poly.pdbx_seq_one_letter_code
_entity_poly.pdbx_strand_id
1 'polypeptide(L)'
;MRMTYLASIAAIALLSWPVQAADPAPPTSGHPVMDSLHAACDGDIKQLCAGIEPGQGRIVRCLRDNEAKLSQACKDARAAARGKIERKSGPQ
;
A
#
# COMPACT_ATOMS: atom_id res chain seq x y z
N MET A 1 -29.96 12.61 -27.82
CA MET A 1 -30.78 11.41 -28.11
C MET A 1 -31.38 10.90 -26.80
N ARG A 2 -32.57 11.38 -26.45
CA ARG A 2 -33.36 10.98 -25.28
C ARG A 2 -34.80 10.80 -25.76
N MET A 3 -35.11 9.68 -26.43
CA MET A 3 -36.41 9.55 -27.10
C MET A 3 -37.00 8.13 -27.18
N THR A 4 -36.51 7.14 -26.44
CA THR A 4 -37.08 5.77 -26.52
C THR A 4 -37.45 5.12 -25.19
N TYR A 5 -37.35 5.84 -24.06
CA TYR A 5 -37.60 5.24 -22.74
C TYR A 5 -38.77 5.91 -21.99
N LEU A 6 -39.90 6.10 -22.69
CA LEU A 6 -41.18 6.53 -22.10
C LEU A 6 -42.29 5.48 -22.28
N ALA A 7 -41.92 4.20 -22.39
CA ALA A 7 -42.88 3.10 -22.31
C ALA A 7 -42.33 2.04 -21.33
N SER A 8 -43.10 1.75 -20.28
CA SER A 8 -42.89 0.68 -19.29
C SER A 8 -41.95 1.00 -18.12
N ILE A 9 -42.40 1.84 -17.18
CA ILE A 9 -41.83 1.91 -15.81
C ILE A 9 -42.92 1.59 -14.78
N ALA A 10 -43.54 0.43 -14.94
CA ALA A 10 -44.25 -0.25 -13.86
C ALA A 10 -43.54 -1.58 -13.65
N ALA A 11 -42.96 -1.78 -12.46
CA ALA A 11 -42.40 -3.03 -11.94
C ALA A 11 -40.96 -3.46 -12.32
N ILE A 12 -39.99 -2.55 -12.48
CA ILE A 12 -38.56 -2.94 -12.36
C ILE A 12 -37.79 -1.96 -11.45
N ALA A 13 -38.24 -1.84 -10.21
CA ALA A 13 -37.52 -1.15 -9.13
C ALA A 13 -36.60 -2.12 -8.34
N LEU A 14 -35.99 -3.11 -9.01
CA LEU A 14 -35.03 -4.05 -8.41
C LEU A 14 -33.80 -4.35 -9.30
N LEU A 15 -33.59 -3.62 -10.39
CA LEU A 15 -32.33 -3.66 -11.17
C LEU A 15 -31.46 -2.42 -10.87
N SER A 16 -31.52 -1.96 -9.63
CA SER A 16 -30.70 -0.89 -9.08
C SER A 16 -29.44 -1.50 -8.47
N TRP A 17 -28.37 -1.42 -9.27
CA TRP A 17 -26.98 -1.63 -8.92
C TRP A 17 -26.52 -3.07 -8.73
N PRO A 18 -25.43 -3.52 -9.40
CA PRO A 18 -24.76 -4.72 -8.95
C PRO A 18 -24.36 -4.45 -7.49
N VAL A 19 -24.73 -5.37 -6.61
CA VAL A 19 -24.02 -5.57 -5.36
C VAL A 19 -22.55 -5.58 -5.73
N GLN A 20 -21.84 -4.50 -5.41
CA GLN A 20 -20.39 -4.49 -5.53
C GLN A 20 -19.97 -5.60 -4.57
N ALA A 21 -19.56 -6.74 -5.13
CA ALA A 21 -18.93 -7.77 -4.34
C ALA A 21 -17.86 -7.04 -3.54
N ALA A 22 -18.01 -7.02 -2.22
CA ALA A 22 -16.93 -6.62 -1.35
C ALA A 22 -15.78 -7.54 -1.74
N ASP A 23 -14.78 -6.99 -2.43
CA ASP A 23 -13.57 -7.72 -2.77
C ASP A 23 -13.09 -8.42 -1.49
N PRO A 24 -12.70 -9.70 -1.54
CA PRO A 24 -12.06 -10.32 -0.38
C PRO A 24 -10.92 -9.41 0.01
N ALA A 25 -11.00 -8.84 1.23
CA ALA A 25 -9.97 -7.95 1.73
C ALA A 25 -8.62 -8.65 1.48
N PRO A 26 -7.69 -8.02 0.73
CA PRO A 26 -6.41 -8.65 0.44
C PRO A 26 -5.75 -9.03 1.76
N PRO A 27 -5.04 -10.17 1.82
CA PRO A 27 -4.39 -10.62 3.05
C PRO A 27 -3.58 -9.47 3.61
N THR A 28 -3.79 -9.22 4.90
CA THR A 28 -3.25 -8.10 5.64
C THR A 28 -1.75 -7.96 5.42
N SER A 29 -1.38 -6.81 4.84
CA SER A 29 -0.25 -6.00 5.31
C SER A 29 1.17 -6.50 5.02
N GLY A 30 1.44 -6.90 3.78
CA GLY A 30 2.79 -6.93 3.22
C GLY A 30 2.80 -6.25 1.85
N HIS A 31 3.20 -4.98 1.76
CA HIS A 31 3.51 -4.41 0.45
C HIS A 31 4.86 -5.00 0.02
N PRO A 32 4.98 -5.67 -1.13
CA PRO A 32 6.22 -6.35 -1.55
C PRO A 32 7.42 -5.41 -1.70
N VAL A 33 7.14 -4.11 -1.80
CA VAL A 33 8.15 -3.05 -1.81
C VAL A 33 8.82 -2.89 -0.44
N MET A 34 8.09 -3.07 0.65
CA MET A 34 8.63 -3.00 2.01
C MET A 34 9.41 -4.24 2.42
N ASP A 35 9.08 -5.41 1.89
CA ASP A 35 9.85 -6.63 2.16
C ASP A 35 11.28 -6.52 1.59
N SER A 36 11.40 -5.93 0.39
CA SER A 36 12.71 -5.65 -0.23
C SER A 36 13.52 -4.63 0.58
N LEU A 37 12.84 -3.63 1.16
CA LEU A 37 13.47 -2.62 2.01
C LEU A 37 13.93 -3.21 3.34
N HIS A 38 13.09 -4.03 3.98
CA HIS A 38 13.44 -4.75 5.20
C HIS A 38 14.65 -5.66 4.98
N ALA A 39 14.72 -6.38 3.85
CA ALA A 39 15.86 -7.25 3.56
C ALA A 39 17.17 -6.46 3.43
N ALA A 40 17.15 -5.31 2.75
CA ALA A 40 18.34 -4.46 2.60
C ALA A 40 18.75 -3.77 3.90
N CYS A 41 17.79 -3.49 4.79
CA CYS A 41 18.02 -2.82 6.06
C CYS A 41 18.12 -3.80 7.25
N ASP A 42 18.13 -5.12 7.04
CA ASP A 42 17.99 -6.11 8.13
C ASP A 42 19.05 -5.96 9.23
N GLY A 43 20.31 -5.71 8.85
CA GLY A 43 21.39 -5.43 9.80
C GLY A 43 21.13 -4.16 10.61
N ASP A 44 20.76 -3.07 9.95
CA ASP A 44 20.41 -1.80 10.60
C ASP A 44 19.17 -1.95 11.49
N ILE A 45 18.17 -2.73 11.09
CA ILE A 45 16.97 -3.01 11.87
C ILE A 45 17.34 -3.75 13.15
N LYS A 46 18.16 -4.79 13.06
CA LYS A 46 18.61 -5.58 14.22
C LYS A 46 19.46 -4.75 15.20
N GLN A 47 20.23 -3.78 14.70
CA GLN A 47 21.12 -2.98 15.54
C GLN A 47 20.44 -1.72 16.11
N LEU A 48 19.63 -1.04 15.30
CA LEU A 48 19.07 0.29 15.61
C LEU A 48 17.58 0.24 15.98
N CYS A 49 16.86 -0.77 15.50
CA CYS A 49 15.41 -0.92 15.69
C CYS A 49 15.03 -2.21 16.42
N ALA A 50 15.96 -2.78 17.19
CA ALA A 50 15.70 -3.96 18.02
C ALA A 50 14.51 -3.70 18.94
N GLY A 51 13.49 -4.58 18.88
CA GLY A 51 12.27 -4.45 19.70
C GLY A 51 11.13 -3.65 19.05
N ILE A 52 11.31 -3.12 17.85
CA ILE A 52 10.20 -2.55 17.08
C ILE A 52 9.44 -3.68 16.39
N GLU A 53 8.16 -3.83 16.71
CA GLU A 53 7.34 -4.81 16.02
C GLU A 53 7.14 -4.44 14.54
N PRO A 54 7.32 -5.41 13.62
CA PRO A 54 7.07 -5.19 12.20
C PRO A 54 5.59 -4.85 11.95
N GLY A 55 5.32 -4.23 10.80
CA GLY A 55 3.99 -3.78 10.42
C GLY A 55 3.73 -2.28 10.62
N GLN A 56 2.66 -1.79 9.99
CA GLN A 56 2.16 -0.41 10.06
C GLN A 56 3.22 0.68 9.82
N GLY A 57 4.31 0.35 9.10
CA GLY A 57 5.41 1.29 8.83
C GLY A 57 6.26 1.66 10.06
N ARG A 58 6.14 0.95 11.19
CA ARG A 58 6.92 1.24 12.42
C ARG A 58 8.43 1.11 12.19
N ILE A 59 8.86 0.10 11.44
CA ILE A 59 10.28 -0.07 11.10
C ILE A 59 10.77 1.07 10.22
N VAL A 60 10.00 1.47 9.21
CA VAL A 60 10.35 2.61 8.33
C VAL A 60 10.53 3.89 9.15
N ARG A 61 9.66 4.10 10.15
CA ARG A 61 9.76 5.22 11.09
C ARG A 61 11.06 5.17 11.89
N CYS A 62 11.39 4.03 12.48
CA CYS A 62 12.63 3.85 13.23
C CYS A 62 13.87 4.07 12.36
N LEU A 63 13.88 3.52 11.14
CA LEU A 63 14.98 3.71 10.19
C LEU A 63 15.14 5.17 9.78
N ARG A 64 14.04 5.89 9.58
CA ARG A 64 14.06 7.33 9.27
C ARG A 64 14.62 8.15 10.44
N ASP A 65 14.21 7.84 11.66
CA ASP A 65 14.69 8.55 12.85
C ASP A 65 16.18 8.24 13.13
N ASN A 66 16.69 7.11 12.63
CA ASN A 66 18.11 6.72 12.67
C ASN A 66 18.86 6.90 11.34
N GLU A 67 18.35 7.71 10.41
CA GLU A 67 18.88 7.81 9.04
C GLU A 67 20.39 8.08 8.99
N ALA A 68 20.92 8.90 9.90
CA ALA A 68 22.34 9.22 9.96
C ALA A 68 23.22 7.97 10.24
N LYS A 69 22.70 7.02 11.02
CA LYS A 69 23.39 5.80 11.46
C LYS A 69 23.20 4.61 10.52
N LEU A 70 22.29 4.71 9.56
CA LEU A 70 22.04 3.63 8.60
C LEU A 70 23.24 3.38 7.71
N SER A 71 23.43 2.12 7.35
CA SER A 71 24.31 1.71 6.27
C SER A 71 23.94 2.39 4.94
N GLN A 72 24.92 2.53 4.05
CA GLN A 72 24.69 3.11 2.73
C GLN A 72 23.66 2.29 1.93
N ALA A 73 23.75 0.96 2.01
CA ALA A 73 22.81 0.05 1.35
C ALA A 73 21.36 0.29 1.78
N CYS A 74 21.11 0.49 3.08
CA CYS A 74 19.76 0.78 3.58
C CYS A 74 19.25 2.16 3.16
N LYS A 75 20.13 3.18 3.10
CA LYS A 75 19.78 4.51 2.58
C LYS A 75 19.35 4.46 1.12
N ASP A 76 20.11 3.73 0.29
CA ASP A 76 19.81 3.56 -1.13
C ASP A 76 18.50 2.78 -1.34
N ALA A 77 18.28 1.71 -0.56
CA ALA A 77 17.04 0.94 -0.59
C ALA A 77 15.82 1.78 -0.19
N ARG A 78 15.94 2.65 0.82
CA ARG A 78 14.89 3.60 1.24
C ARG A 78 14.54 4.59 0.14
N ALA A 79 15.55 5.17 -0.52
CA ALA A 79 15.34 6.08 -1.64
C ALA A 79 14.65 5.36 -2.81
N ALA A 80 15.10 4.15 -3.15
CA ALA A 80 14.50 3.35 -4.21
C ALA A 80 13.06 2.93 -3.89
N ALA A 81 12.77 2.55 -2.64
CA ALA A 81 11.43 2.16 -2.21
C ALA A 81 10.43 3.32 -2.34
N ARG A 82 10.84 4.54 -1.95
CA ARG A 82 10.01 5.75 -2.08
C ARG A 82 9.58 5.98 -3.54
N GLY A 83 10.54 5.93 -4.47
CA GLY A 83 10.25 6.07 -5.90
C GLY A 83 9.37 4.95 -6.47
N LYS A 84 9.43 3.73 -5.93
CA LYS A 84 8.56 2.62 -6.36
C LYS A 84 7.12 2.77 -5.88
N ILE A 85 6.90 3.37 -4.70
CA ILE A 85 5.55 3.67 -4.19
C ILE A 85 4.92 4.74 -5.10
N GLU A 86 5.62 5.84 -5.37
CA GLU A 86 5.13 6.92 -6.21
C GLU A 86 4.76 6.47 -7.63
N ARG A 87 5.55 5.57 -8.24
CA ARG A 87 5.22 5.02 -9.57
C ARG A 87 4.04 4.05 -9.59
N LYS A 88 3.79 3.34 -8.48
CA LYS A 88 2.68 2.40 -8.39
C LYS A 88 1.38 3.06 -7.91
N SER A 89 1.48 4.26 -7.35
CA SER A 89 0.37 5.04 -6.76
C SER A 89 -0.18 6.17 -7.65
N GLY A 90 0.22 6.28 -8.93
CA GLY A 90 -0.35 7.31 -9.82
C GLY A 90 -1.52 6.83 -10.70
N PRO A 91 -2.36 7.74 -11.22
CA PRO A 91 -3.06 8.84 -10.56
C PRO A 91 -4.45 8.38 -10.05
N GLN A 92 -5.09 9.16 -9.18
CA GLN A 92 -6.57 9.17 -9.13
C GLN A 92 -7.08 10.00 -10.30
#